data_AF-A0A418SJ41-F1
#
_entry.id   AF-A0A418SJ41-F1
#
_cell.length_a   1.000
_cell.length_b   1.000
_cell.length_c   1.000
_cell.angle_alpha   90.00
_cell.angle_beta   90.00
_cell.angle_gamma   90.00
#
_symmetry.space_group_name_H-M   'P 1'
#
loop_
_entity.id
_entity.type
_entity.pdbx_description
1 polymer ?
#
loop_
_entity_poly.entity_id
_entity_poly.type
_entity_poly.pdbx_seq_one_letter_code
_entity_poly.pdbx_strand_id
1 'polypeptide(L)'
;MWKNIFFAALLLGIGYIGYDAYRHAVFDKPADLPEGAWTVAVRSGFRGMVTEVPEDRDARRYLVYPNEETPKWYLKTWATCRAITDQERAQYEEHRAREPGLRWEAVCEIDADGETFIRGWIASVPRL
;
A
#
# COMPACT_ATOMS: atom_id res chain seq x y z
N MET A 1 -25.18 7.99 -36.47
CA MET A 1 -24.75 8.71 -35.23
C MET A 1 -24.53 7.78 -34.05
N TRP A 2 -25.47 6.89 -33.73
CA TRP A 2 -25.39 5.95 -32.60
C TRP A 2 -24.10 5.10 -32.55
N LYS A 3 -23.61 4.60 -33.69
CA LYS A 3 -22.36 3.81 -33.77
C LYS A 3 -21.13 4.57 -33.25
N ASN A 4 -21.04 5.87 -33.54
CA ASN A 4 -19.91 6.70 -33.12
C ASN A 4 -19.98 7.02 -31.63
N ILE A 5 -21.19 7.16 -31.07
CA ILE A 5 -21.42 7.34 -29.63
C ILE A 5 -20.98 6.08 -28.87
N PHE A 6 -21.36 4.90 -29.36
CA PHE A 6 -20.92 3.63 -28.77
C PHE A 6 -19.41 3.46 -28.82
N PHE A 7 -18.79 3.81 -29.95
CA PHE A 7 -17.34 3.74 -30.08
C PHE A 7 -16.61 4.71 -29.15
N ALA A 8 -17.11 5.94 -29.01
CA ALA A 8 -16.58 6.91 -28.06
C ALA A 8 -16.73 6.46 -26.61
N ALA A 9 -17.90 5.91 -26.24
CA ALA A 9 -18.14 5.35 -24.92
C ALA A 9 -17.22 4.16 -24.61
N LEU A 10 -17.00 3.28 -25.60
CA LEU A 10 -16.07 2.16 -25.48
C LEU A 10 -14.63 2.64 -25.24
N LEU A 11 -14.16 3.62 -26.02
CA LEU A 11 -12.82 4.19 -25.86
C LEU A 11 -12.64 4.86 -24.50
N LEU A 12 -13.65 5.60 -24.02
CA LEU A 12 -13.63 6.18 -22.68
C LEU A 12 -13.61 5.10 -21.59
N GLY A 13 -14.36 4.01 -21.76
CA GLY A 13 -14.35 2.86 -20.85
C GLY A 13 -12.97 2.20 -20.78
N ILE A 14 -12.34 1.92 -21.93
CA ILE A 14 -10.99 1.33 -21.99
C ILE A 14 -9.96 2.29 -21.35
N GLY A 15 -10.03 3.58 -21.69
CA GLY A 15 -9.15 4.60 -21.11
C GLY A 15 -9.29 4.71 -19.59
N TYR A 16 -10.53 4.64 -19.09
CA TYR A 16 -10.81 4.63 -17.65
C TYR A 16 -10.25 3.40 -16.95
N ILE A 17 -10.45 2.20 -17.52
CA ILE A 17 -9.90 0.95 -16.97
C ILE A 17 -8.36 1.01 -16.93
N GLY A 18 -7.73 1.47 -18.01
CA GLY A 18 -6.28 1.63 -18.05
C GLY A 18 -5.76 2.64 -17.01
N TYR A 19 -6.45 3.78 -16.86
CA TYR A 19 -6.12 4.78 -15.84
C TYR A 19 -6.27 4.24 -14.41
N ASP A 20 -7.33 3.49 -14.15
CA ASP A 20 -7.56 2.89 -12.83
C ASP A 20 -6.50 1.83 -12.48
N ALA A 21 -6.15 0.97 -13.44
CA ALA A 21 -5.06 0.00 -13.28
C ALA A 21 -3.70 0.67 -13.04
N TYR A 22 -3.42 1.80 -13.70
CA TYR A 22 -2.22 2.61 -13.43
C TYR A 22 -2.22 3.18 -11.99
N ARG A 23 -3.36 3.69 -11.51
CA ARG A 23 -3.47 4.21 -10.13
C ARG A 23 -3.21 3.15 -9.06
N HIS A 24 -3.58 1.90 -9.34
CA HIS A 24 -3.39 0.78 -8.42
C HIS A 24 -2.05 0.07 -8.61
N ALA A 25 -1.14 0.64 -9.41
CA ALA A 25 0.20 0.11 -9.66
C ALA A 25 0.21 -1.34 -10.17
N VAL A 26 -0.86 -1.76 -10.87
CA VAL A 26 -1.01 -3.14 -11.39
C VAL A 26 0.11 -3.47 -12.39
N PHE A 27 0.54 -2.48 -13.18
CA PHE A 27 1.59 -2.65 -14.19
C PHE A 27 3.01 -2.45 -13.68
N ASP A 28 3.18 -1.83 -12.50
CA ASP A 28 4.49 -1.55 -11.90
C ASP A 28 4.80 -2.51 -10.74
N LYS A 29 4.04 -3.60 -10.59
CA LYS A 29 4.23 -4.54 -9.49
C LYS A 29 5.60 -5.21 -9.61
N PRO A 30 6.39 -5.27 -8.52
CA PRO A 30 7.67 -5.98 -8.51
C PRO A 30 7.49 -7.42 -9.01
N ALA A 31 8.34 -7.81 -9.96
CA ALA A 31 8.27 -9.10 -10.63
C ALA A 31 8.66 -10.26 -9.70
N ASP A 32 9.46 -9.95 -8.68
CA ASP A 32 10.10 -10.84 -7.72
C ASP A 32 9.42 -10.78 -6.34
N LEU A 33 8.07 -10.86 -6.33
CA LEU A 33 7.35 -10.92 -5.06
C LEU A 33 7.65 -12.24 -4.33
N PRO A 34 8.14 -12.21 -3.07
CA PRO A 34 8.42 -13.42 -2.32
C PRO A 34 7.18 -14.30 -2.13
N GLU A 35 7.36 -15.60 -1.93
CA GLU A 35 6.24 -16.51 -1.71
C GLU A 35 5.48 -16.14 -0.42
N GLY A 36 4.15 -16.09 -0.50
CA GLY A 36 3.29 -15.65 0.61
C GLY A 36 3.22 -14.13 0.80
N ALA A 37 4.00 -13.35 0.05
CA ALA A 37 3.92 -11.90 0.10
C ALA A 37 2.69 -11.38 -0.65
N TRP A 38 2.19 -10.22 -0.21
CA TRP A 38 1.09 -9.51 -0.85
C TRP A 38 1.42 -8.04 -1.00
N THR A 39 0.66 -7.34 -1.84
CA THR A 39 0.95 -5.94 -2.17
C THR A 39 -0.16 -5.02 -1.71
N VAL A 40 0.23 -3.85 -1.23
CA VAL A 40 -0.67 -2.73 -0.97
C VAL A 40 -0.26 -1.54 -1.83
N ALA A 41 -1.23 -0.99 -2.55
CA ALA A 41 -1.07 0.26 -3.28
C ALA A 41 -2.29 1.13 -3.00
N VAL A 42 -2.06 2.37 -2.58
CA VAL A 42 -3.15 3.31 -2.27
C VAL A 42 -3.06 4.56 -3.12
N ARG A 43 -4.20 5.24 -3.23
CA ARG A 43 -4.40 6.42 -4.08
C ARG A 43 -3.39 7.55 -3.84
N SER A 44 -2.84 7.67 -2.62
CA SER A 44 -1.84 8.65 -2.22
C SER A 44 -0.45 8.39 -2.82
N GLY A 45 -0.25 7.25 -3.47
CA GLY A 45 1.00 6.87 -4.12
C GLY A 45 1.81 5.83 -3.35
N PHE A 46 1.51 5.59 -2.07
CA PHE A 46 2.20 4.56 -1.28
C PHE A 46 2.02 3.18 -1.92
N ARG A 47 3.13 2.46 -2.05
CA ARG A 47 3.24 1.10 -2.58
C ARG A 47 4.10 0.28 -1.62
N GLY A 48 3.63 -0.88 -1.20
CA GLY A 48 4.32 -1.73 -0.23
C GLY A 48 4.17 -3.21 -0.57
N MET A 49 5.26 -3.96 -0.40
CA MET A 49 5.31 -5.41 -0.49
C MET A 49 5.38 -5.98 0.92
N VAL A 50 4.34 -6.66 1.37
CA VAL A 50 4.27 -7.22 2.72
C VAL A 50 4.67 -8.68 2.67
N THR A 51 5.78 -9.03 3.32
CA THR A 51 6.40 -10.36 3.21
C THR A 51 6.15 -11.26 4.41
N GLU A 52 6.05 -10.69 5.62
CA GLU A 52 6.02 -11.48 6.87
C GLU A 52 4.66 -11.51 7.57
N VAL A 53 3.70 -10.72 7.09
CA VAL A 53 2.35 -10.66 7.67
C VAL A 53 1.39 -11.40 6.75
N PRO A 54 0.66 -12.43 7.22
CA PRO A 54 -0.34 -13.10 6.39
C PRO A 54 -1.50 -12.15 6.05
N GLU A 55 -1.99 -12.24 4.82
CA GLU A 55 -3.14 -11.45 4.36
C GLU A 55 -4.46 -12.09 4.80
N ASP A 56 -5.24 -11.37 5.60
CA ASP A 56 -6.60 -11.75 6.01
C ASP A 56 -7.57 -10.63 5.65
N ARG A 57 -7.82 -10.47 4.35
CA ARG A 57 -8.77 -9.46 3.87
C ARG A 57 -10.20 -9.79 4.24
N ASP A 58 -10.54 -11.04 4.51
CA ASP A 58 -11.92 -11.42 4.82
C ASP A 58 -12.32 -10.93 6.21
N ALA A 59 -11.47 -11.11 7.22
CA ALA A 59 -11.75 -10.66 8.58
C ALA A 59 -11.24 -9.24 8.88
N ARG A 60 -10.28 -8.71 8.09
CA ARG A 60 -9.61 -7.45 8.41
C ARG A 60 -9.52 -6.49 7.23
N ARG A 61 -9.57 -5.20 7.55
CA ARG A 61 -9.31 -4.10 6.63
C ARG A 61 -7.94 -3.50 6.94
N TYR A 62 -7.07 -3.48 5.93
CA TYR A 62 -5.74 -2.88 6.05
C TYR A 62 -5.79 -1.37 5.75
N LEU A 63 -5.04 -0.63 6.56
CA LEU A 63 -4.90 0.82 6.55
C LEU A 63 -3.42 1.15 6.37
N VAL A 64 -3.14 2.15 5.54
CA VAL A 64 -1.78 2.62 5.28
C VAL A 64 -1.58 3.97 5.95
N TYR A 65 -0.49 4.09 6.70
CA TYR A 65 -0.03 5.31 7.35
C TYR A 65 1.31 5.73 6.74
N PRO A 66 1.32 6.56 5.69
CA PRO A 66 2.55 7.03 5.08
C PRO A 66 3.34 7.91 6.05
N ASN A 67 4.67 7.80 6.05
CA ASN A 67 5.52 8.76 6.74
C ASN A 67 5.53 10.10 5.98
N GLU A 68 5.16 11.19 6.66
CA GLU A 68 5.09 12.55 6.08
C GLU A 68 6.47 13.10 5.72
N GLU A 69 7.52 12.63 6.40
CA GLU A 69 8.91 13.02 6.15
C GLU A 69 9.49 12.38 4.88
N THR A 70 8.78 11.42 4.27
CA THR A 70 9.23 10.77 3.03
C THR A 70 9.36 11.83 1.92
N PRO A 71 10.55 11.96 1.30
CA PRO A 71 10.72 12.87 0.18
C PRO A 71 9.77 12.56 -0.99
N LYS A 72 9.29 13.62 -1.66
CA LYS A 72 8.24 13.50 -2.69
C LYS A 72 8.62 12.60 -3.88
N TRP A 73 9.91 12.49 -4.19
CA TRP A 73 10.39 11.64 -5.27
C TRP A 73 10.34 10.14 -4.96
N TYR A 74 10.21 9.75 -3.69
CA TYR A 74 10.00 8.35 -3.27
C TYR A 74 8.53 7.97 -3.08
N LEU A 75 7.59 8.88 -3.38
CA LEU A 75 6.17 8.65 -3.06
C LEU A 75 5.61 7.38 -3.69
N LYS A 76 6.03 7.08 -4.94
CA LYS A 76 5.60 5.95 -5.76
C LYS A 76 6.61 4.79 -5.80
N THR A 77 7.64 4.85 -4.98
CA THR A 77 8.62 3.77 -4.86
C THR A 77 8.01 2.64 -4.03
N TRP A 78 8.27 1.39 -4.43
CA TRP A 78 7.86 0.23 -3.67
C TRP A 78 8.71 0.12 -2.40
N ALA A 79 8.04 0.05 -1.25
CA ALA A 79 8.65 -0.24 0.03
C ALA A 79 8.57 -1.74 0.32
N THR A 80 9.58 -2.27 1.01
CA THR A 80 9.54 -3.61 1.59
C THR A 80 8.98 -3.52 2.99
N CYS A 81 7.94 -4.29 3.28
CA CYS A 81 7.21 -4.26 4.54
C CYS A 81 7.41 -5.56 5.32
N ARG A 82 7.98 -5.44 6.51
CA ARG A 82 8.21 -6.53 7.46
C ARG A 82 7.26 -6.43 8.65
N ALA A 83 7.12 -7.52 9.41
CA ALA A 83 6.29 -7.49 10.61
C ALA A 83 6.83 -6.44 11.60
N ILE A 84 5.93 -5.68 12.21
CA ILE A 84 6.33 -4.69 13.22
C ILE A 84 6.79 -5.40 14.49
N THR A 85 7.94 -4.99 15.02
CA THR A 85 8.45 -5.54 16.29
C THR A 85 7.67 -4.97 17.48
N ASP A 86 7.74 -5.65 18.64
CA ASP A 86 7.07 -5.19 19.86
C ASP A 86 7.62 -3.83 20.34
N GLN A 87 8.92 -3.59 20.15
CA GLN A 87 9.55 -2.32 20.51
C GLN A 87 9.07 -1.16 19.61
N GLU A 88 9.08 -1.35 18.30
CA GLU A 88 8.58 -0.33 17.35
C GLU A 88 7.10 -0.04 17.57
N ARG A 89 6.31 -1.07 17.87
CA ARG A 89 4.90 -0.94 18.21
C ARG A 89 4.71 -0.12 19.47
N ALA A 90 5.47 -0.39 20.53
CA ALA A 90 5.39 0.36 21.78
C ALA A 90 5.71 1.85 21.56
N GLN A 91 6.75 2.16 20.78
CA GLN A 91 7.11 3.53 20.42
C GLN A 91 5.99 4.22 19.64
N TYR A 92 5.35 3.51 18.71
CA TYR A 92 4.23 4.04 17.93
C TYR A 92 2.99 4.32 18.77
N GLU A 93 2.64 3.39 19.63
CA GLU A 93 1.46 3.48 20.49
C GLU A 93 1.61 4.52 21.61
N GLU A 94 2.84 4.88 21.97
CA GLU A 94 3.10 5.98 22.92
C GLU A 94 2.71 7.35 22.32
N HIS A 95 2.87 7.52 21.01
CA HIS A 95 2.68 8.81 20.32
C HIS A 95 1.35 8.89 19.55
N ARG A 96 0.61 7.78 19.41
CA ARG A 96 -0.67 7.71 18.68
C ARG A 96 -1.73 7.05 19.55
N ALA A 97 -2.93 7.64 19.59
CA ALA A 97 -4.06 7.06 20.31
C ALA A 97 -4.38 5.66 19.76
N ARG A 98 -4.48 4.67 20.67
CA ARG A 98 -4.97 3.33 20.33
C ARG A 98 -6.44 3.42 19.94
N GLU A 99 -6.72 3.24 18.65
CA GLU A 99 -8.09 3.10 18.17
C GLU A 99 -8.61 1.67 18.46
N PRO A 100 -9.89 1.50 18.85
CA PRO A 100 -10.43 0.18 19.16
C PRO A 100 -10.26 -0.82 17.99
N GLY A 101 -9.62 -1.95 18.26
CA GLY A 101 -9.39 -3.02 17.29
C GLY A 101 -8.25 -2.77 16.30
N LEU A 102 -7.60 -1.60 16.33
CA LEU A 102 -6.44 -1.31 15.50
C LEU A 102 -5.24 -2.17 15.94
N ARG A 103 -4.62 -2.83 14.97
CA ARG A 103 -3.40 -3.61 15.15
C ARG A 103 -2.36 -3.09 14.18
N TRP A 104 -1.20 -2.70 14.70
CA TRP A 104 -0.04 -2.44 13.86
C TRP A 104 0.49 -3.77 13.34
N GLU A 105 0.56 -3.91 12.02
CA GLU A 105 0.91 -5.16 11.35
C GLU A 105 2.35 -5.11 10.83
N ALA A 106 2.70 -4.04 10.12
CA ALA A 106 3.99 -3.95 9.44
C ALA A 106 4.57 -2.54 9.44
N VAL A 107 5.90 -2.49 9.35
CA VAL A 107 6.68 -1.30 9.02
C VAL A 107 7.24 -1.46 7.62
N CYS A 108 7.18 -0.40 6.83
CA CYS A 108 7.56 -0.39 5.43
C CYS A 108 8.74 0.55 5.20
N GLU A 109 9.81 0.01 4.64
CA GLU A 109 11.11 0.65 4.49
C GLU A 109 11.48 0.74 3.00
N ILE A 110 12.22 1.77 2.64
CA ILE A 110 12.85 1.91 1.33
C ILE A 110 14.36 1.95 1.57
N ASP A 111 15.09 1.19 0.76
CA ASP A 111 16.53 1.33 0.59
C ASP A 111 16.80 2.24 -0.63
N ALA A 112 17.46 3.36 -0.38
CA ALA A 112 17.93 4.27 -1.42
C ALA A 112 19.44 4.45 -1.28
N ASP A 113 20.21 3.91 -2.22
CA ASP A 113 21.67 4.00 -2.25
C ASP A 113 22.36 3.50 -0.95
N GLY A 114 21.78 2.50 -0.28
CA GLY A 114 22.28 1.92 0.96
C GLY A 114 21.78 2.64 2.22
N GLU A 115 20.99 3.71 2.08
CA GLU A 115 20.29 4.35 3.17
C GLU A 115 18.87 3.79 3.29
N THR A 116 18.62 3.07 4.38
CA THR A 116 17.28 2.54 4.68
C THR A 116 16.53 3.52 5.57
N PHE A 117 15.32 3.90 5.17
CA PHE A 117 14.45 4.75 5.97
C PHE A 117 12.99 4.29 5.90
N ILE A 118 12.22 4.67 6.93
CA ILE A 118 10.83 4.26 7.04
C ILE A 118 9.95 5.09 6.12
N ARG A 119 9.30 4.41 5.18
CA ARG A 119 8.34 4.98 4.24
C ARG A 119 6.94 5.09 4.84
N GLY A 120 6.59 4.21 5.77
CA GLY A 120 5.32 4.24 6.49
C GLY A 120 5.02 2.94 7.21
N TRP A 121 3.78 2.83 7.67
CA TRP A 121 3.28 1.71 8.46
C TRP A 121 1.98 1.17 7.89
N ILE A 122 1.73 -0.11 8.15
CA ILE A 122 0.47 -0.77 7.84
C ILE A 122 -0.17 -1.17 9.16
N ALA A 123 -1.42 -0.77 9.33
CA ALA A 123 -2.26 -1.27 10.39
C ALA A 123 -3.44 -2.03 9.78
N SER A 124 -4.15 -2.74 10.64
CA SER A 124 -5.39 -3.40 10.26
C SER A 124 -6.44 -3.19 11.34
N VAL A 125 -7.71 -3.20 10.94
CA VAL A 125 -8.87 -3.16 11.83
C VAL A 125 -9.83 -4.31 11.47
N PRO A 126 -10.65 -4.82 12.41
CA PRO A 126 -11.69 -5.79 12.10
C PRO A 126 -12.65 -5.27 11.03
N ARG A 127 -13.09 -6.15 10.12
CA ARG A 127 -14.29 -5.90 9.31
C ARG A 127 -15.51 -6.29 10.15
N LEU A 128 -16.37 -5.31 10.41
CA LEU A 128 -17.68 -5.48 11.04
C LEU A 128 -18.78 -5.18 10.04
#